data_AF-A0A1C6K4Q2-F1
#
_entry.id   AF-A0A1C6K4Q2-F1
#
_cell.length_a   1.000
_cell.length_b   1.000
_cell.length_c   1.000
_cell.angle_alpha   90.00
_cell.angle_beta   90.00
_cell.angle_gamma   90.00
#
_symmetry.space_group_name_H-M   'P 1'
#
loop_
_entity.id
_entity.type
_entity.pdbx_description
1 polymer ?
#
loop_
_entity_poly.entity_id
_entity_poly.type
_entity_poly.pdbx_seq_one_letter_code
_entity_poly.pdbx_strand_id
1 'polypeptide(L)'
;MELQVQILNINNGHNSQLMERCPVLKEYAVLVGKVKSYRGEMNFEEAVKRAVDECIEEGILREFLMTRRAEVMNSILTEYNEEQVLADIGQERYEEGKAEGKAEDILDLLGECGEVPVDLKEMILSEKDPETLKRWLKFAARADSIEAFKKRMREA
;
A
#
# COMPACT_ATOMS: atom_id res chain seq x y z
N MET A 1 -20.25 25.65 2.67
CA MET A 1 -19.97 25.42 1.24
C MET A 1 -19.45 24.00 1.12
N GLU A 2 -20.06 23.17 0.29
CA GLU A 2 -19.54 21.86 -0.08
C GLU A 2 -18.87 21.96 -1.46
N LEU A 3 -17.67 21.41 -1.58
CA LEU A 3 -16.94 21.31 -2.85
C LEU A 3 -17.28 19.95 -3.48
N GLN A 4 -17.81 19.96 -4.70
CA GLN A 4 -17.98 18.75 -5.50
C GLN A 4 -16.91 18.70 -6.58
N VAL A 5 -16.20 17.57 -6.67
CA VAL A 5 -15.15 17.31 -7.65
C VAL A 5 -15.51 16.07 -8.49
N GLN A 6 -15.13 16.10 -9.76
CA GLN A 6 -15.30 14.99 -10.70
C GLN A 6 -13.94 14.37 -11.01
N ILE A 7 -13.83 13.05 -10.86
CA ILE A 7 -12.62 12.27 -11.16
C ILE A 7 -12.85 11.51 -12.46
N LEU A 8 -11.91 11.60 -13.40
CA LEU A 8 -11.99 10.97 -14.73
C LEU A 8 -10.83 10.01 -14.95
N ASN A 9 -11.12 8.82 -15.49
CA ASN A 9 -10.14 7.79 -15.82
C ASN A 9 -9.44 8.07 -17.17
N ILE A 10 -8.15 8.41 -17.14
CA ILE A 10 -7.37 8.69 -18.35
C ILE A 10 -6.60 7.50 -18.92
N ASN A 11 -6.87 6.26 -18.45
CA ASN A 11 -6.22 5.08 -19.01
C ASN A 11 -6.59 4.88 -20.49
N ASN A 12 -5.70 4.23 -21.25
CA ASN A 12 -5.92 3.98 -22.68
C ASN A 12 -7.26 3.24 -22.91
N GLY A 13 -8.07 3.74 -23.85
CA GLY A 13 -9.42 3.21 -24.12
C GLY A 13 -10.54 3.78 -23.25
N HIS A 14 -10.24 4.66 -22.27
CA HIS A 14 -11.26 5.33 -21.45
C HIS A 14 -11.42 6.82 -21.81
N ASN A 15 -12.55 7.41 -21.40
CA ASN A 15 -12.89 8.83 -21.62
C ASN A 15 -12.64 9.31 -23.06
N SER A 16 -13.20 8.59 -24.04
CA SER A 16 -12.99 8.84 -25.48
C SER A 16 -13.20 10.29 -25.90
N GLN A 17 -14.23 10.96 -25.38
CA GLN A 17 -14.50 12.38 -25.67
C GLN A 17 -13.38 13.31 -25.20
N LEU A 18 -12.74 13.02 -24.06
CA LEU A 18 -11.60 13.78 -23.55
C LEU A 18 -10.36 13.51 -24.41
N MET A 19 -10.14 12.25 -24.79
CA MET A 19 -9.02 11.82 -25.62
C MET A 19 -9.08 12.35 -27.04
N GLU A 20 -10.28 12.50 -27.61
CA GLU A 20 -10.50 13.15 -28.90
C GLU A 20 -10.17 14.65 -28.86
N ARG A 21 -10.46 15.31 -27.73
CA ARG A 21 -10.20 16.75 -27.54
C ARG A 21 -8.74 17.05 -27.21
N CYS A 22 -7.99 16.10 -26.66
CA CYS A 22 -6.60 16.29 -26.28
C CYS A 22 -5.72 15.15 -26.83
N PRO A 23 -5.17 15.31 -28.05
CA PRO A 23 -4.31 14.30 -28.68
C PRO A 23 -3.08 13.94 -27.85
N VAL A 24 -2.44 14.93 -27.21
CA VAL A 24 -1.27 14.72 -26.35
C VAL A 24 -1.61 13.83 -25.15
N LEU A 25 -2.76 14.04 -24.51
CA LEU A 25 -3.22 13.21 -23.39
C LEU A 25 -3.53 11.78 -23.84
N LYS A 26 -4.12 11.63 -25.03
CA LYS A 26 -4.36 10.32 -25.65
C LYS A 26 -3.04 9.58 -25.89
N GLU A 27 -2.05 10.25 -26.46
CA GLU A 27 -0.73 9.69 -26.71
C GLU A 27 0.00 9.30 -25.41
N TYR A 28 -0.10 10.13 -24.37
CA TYR A 28 0.37 9.79 -23.03
C TYR A 28 -0.32 8.55 -22.46
N ALA A 29 -1.64 8.43 -22.60
CA ALA A 29 -2.38 7.26 -22.15
C ALA A 29 -1.90 5.97 -22.85
N VAL A 30 -1.53 6.06 -24.14
CA VAL A 30 -0.94 4.94 -24.88
C VAL A 30 0.45 4.57 -24.34
N LEU A 31 1.32 5.54 -24.07
CA LEU A 31 2.64 5.29 -23.46
C LEU A 31 2.51 4.53 -22.13
N VAL A 32 1.66 5.03 -21.22
CA VAL A 32 1.40 4.37 -19.92
C VAL A 32 0.80 2.98 -20.12
N GLY A 33 -0.08 2.82 -21.11
CA GLY A 33 -0.65 1.52 -21.49
C GLY A 33 0.42 0.51 -21.91
N LYS A 34 1.39 0.92 -22.76
CA LYS A 34 2.51 0.07 -23.19
C LYS A 34 3.40 -0.33 -22.00
N VAL A 35 3.79 0.62 -21.16
CA VAL A 35 4.58 0.35 -19.94
C VAL A 35 3.88 -0.71 -19.06
N LYS A 36 2.57 -0.58 -18.86
CA LYS A 36 1.77 -1.54 -18.09
C LYS A 36 1.72 -2.93 -18.74
N SER A 37 1.63 -3.01 -20.07
CA SER A 37 1.61 -4.30 -20.78
C SER A 37 2.94 -5.06 -20.64
N TYR A 38 4.08 -4.36 -20.75
CA TYR A 38 5.41 -4.98 -20.68
C TYR A 38 5.82 -5.39 -19.28
N ARG A 39 5.23 -4.78 -18.25
CA ARG A 39 5.51 -5.13 -16.85
C ARG A 39 5.23 -6.59 -16.50
N GLY A 40 4.31 -7.25 -17.21
CA GLY A 40 4.04 -8.68 -17.03
C GLY A 40 5.07 -9.61 -17.67
N GLU A 41 5.93 -9.08 -18.54
CA GLU A 41 6.82 -9.87 -19.40
C GLU A 41 8.32 -9.61 -19.10
N MET A 42 8.67 -8.41 -18.63
CA MET A 42 10.06 -7.99 -18.40
C MET A 42 10.20 -7.09 -17.17
N ASN A 43 11.44 -6.75 -16.81
CA ASN A 43 11.70 -5.85 -15.69
C ASN A 43 11.15 -4.44 -15.97
N PHE A 44 10.85 -3.69 -14.91
CA PHE A 44 10.16 -2.41 -15.06
C PHE A 44 11.00 -1.36 -15.82
N GLU A 45 12.32 -1.35 -15.63
CA GLU A 45 13.22 -0.43 -16.33
C GLU A 45 13.27 -0.70 -17.84
N GLU A 46 13.36 -1.97 -18.23
CA GLU A 46 13.26 -2.42 -19.62
C GLU A 46 11.88 -2.15 -20.20
N ALA A 47 10.81 -2.36 -19.44
CA ALA A 47 9.45 -2.07 -19.85
C ALA A 47 9.27 -0.58 -20.17
N VAL A 48 9.78 0.31 -19.31
CA VAL A 48 9.76 1.76 -19.54
C VAL A 48 10.61 2.13 -20.76
N LYS A 49 11.84 1.61 -20.85
CA LYS A 49 12.73 1.88 -21.97
C LYS A 49 12.10 1.47 -23.30
N ARG A 50 11.57 0.24 -23.38
CA ARG A 50 10.94 -0.31 -24.58
C ARG A 50 9.68 0.45 -24.96
N ALA A 51 8.82 0.79 -23.99
CA ALA A 51 7.62 1.57 -24.26
C ALA A 51 7.96 2.96 -24.83
N VAL A 52 8.98 3.63 -24.29
CA VAL A 52 9.45 4.92 -24.81
C VAL A 52 10.01 4.79 -26.23
N ASP A 53 10.82 3.76 -26.49
CA ASP A 53 11.39 3.51 -27.83
C ASP A 53 10.30 3.28 -28.87
N GLU A 54 9.35 2.39 -28.60
CA GLU A 54 8.24 2.12 -29.51
C GLU A 54 7.33 3.33 -29.69
N CYS A 55 7.08 4.13 -28.65
CA CYS A 55 6.31 5.36 -28.79
C CYS A 55 6.99 6.37 -29.73
N ILE A 56 8.32 6.51 -29.65
CA ILE A 56 9.09 7.37 -30.57
C ILE A 56 8.97 6.86 -32.01
N GLU A 57 9.05 5.55 -32.22
CA GLU A 57 8.92 4.91 -33.55
C GLU A 57 7.51 5.05 -34.14
N GLU A 58 6.48 4.89 -33.31
CA GLU A 58 5.06 5.01 -33.70
C GLU A 58 4.58 6.47 -33.83
N GLY A 59 5.43 7.45 -33.54
CA GLY A 59 5.08 8.87 -33.62
C GLY A 59 4.33 9.42 -32.39
N ILE A 60 4.21 8.65 -31.33
CA ILE A 60 3.48 8.97 -30.09
C ILE A 60 4.37 9.80 -29.18
N LEU A 61 3.97 11.03 -28.86
CA LEU A 61 4.75 12.01 -28.10
C LEU A 61 6.18 12.18 -28.64
N ARG A 62 6.39 11.94 -29.95
CA ARG A 62 7.72 11.70 -30.53
C ARG A 62 8.70 12.83 -30.22
N GLU A 63 8.35 14.08 -30.51
CA GLU A 63 9.23 15.23 -30.28
C GLU A 63 9.57 15.42 -28.80
N PHE A 64 8.57 15.23 -27.93
CA PHE A 64 8.71 15.33 -26.49
C PHE A 64 9.63 14.24 -25.94
N LEU A 65 9.37 12.98 -26.31
CA LEU A 65 10.18 11.83 -25.88
C LEU A 65 11.59 11.87 -26.45
N MET A 66 11.78 12.30 -27.70
CA MET A 66 13.12 12.44 -28.29
C MET A 66 13.97 13.48 -27.56
N THR A 67 13.35 14.57 -27.09
CA THR A 67 14.07 15.65 -26.39
C THR A 67 14.29 15.34 -24.91
N ARG A 68 13.29 14.72 -24.25
CA ARG A 68 13.23 14.55 -22.80
C ARG A 68 13.27 13.09 -22.34
N ARG A 69 13.78 12.18 -23.18
CA ARG A 69 13.82 10.73 -22.92
C ARG A 69 14.29 10.38 -21.51
N ALA A 70 15.45 10.88 -21.12
CA ALA A 70 16.06 10.56 -19.83
C ALA A 70 15.22 11.08 -18.65
N GLU A 71 14.65 12.29 -18.78
CA GLU A 71 13.78 12.86 -17.76
C GLU A 71 12.49 12.04 -17.61
N VAL A 72 11.86 11.66 -18.72
CA VAL A 72 10.61 10.86 -18.71
C VAL A 72 10.85 9.49 -18.12
N MET A 73 11.93 8.81 -18.53
CA MET A 73 12.31 7.52 -17.95
C MET A 73 12.53 7.66 -16.44
N ASN A 74 13.29 8.66 -16.00
CA ASN A 74 13.57 8.86 -14.58
C ASN A 74 12.30 9.19 -13.78
N SER A 75 11.41 10.03 -14.32
CA SER A 75 10.12 10.37 -13.68
C SER A 75 9.29 9.12 -13.46
N ILE A 76 9.08 8.31 -14.51
CA ILE A 76 8.24 7.10 -14.43
C ILE A 76 8.84 6.07 -13.46
N LEU A 77 10.17 5.89 -13.48
CA LEU A 77 10.85 4.98 -12.57
C LEU A 77 10.77 5.43 -11.11
N THR A 78 10.90 6.73 -10.89
CA THR A 78 10.86 7.32 -9.54
C THR A 78 9.44 7.27 -8.96
N GLU A 79 8.43 7.76 -9.69
CA GLU A 79 7.03 7.77 -9.26
C GLU A 79 6.54 6.36 -8.87
N TYR A 80 6.94 5.35 -9.65
CA TYR A 80 6.58 3.96 -9.37
C TYR A 80 7.26 3.41 -8.10
N ASN A 81 8.54 3.72 -7.91
CA ASN A 81 9.24 3.33 -6.68
C ASN A 81 8.60 3.99 -5.47
N GLU A 82 8.21 5.27 -5.57
CA GLU A 82 7.49 5.99 -4.52
C GLU A 82 6.13 5.36 -4.21
N GLU A 83 5.34 5.01 -5.23
CA GLU A 83 4.04 4.34 -5.04
C GLU A 83 4.19 2.99 -4.32
N GLN A 84 5.20 2.20 -4.69
CA GLN A 84 5.49 0.93 -4.03
C GLN A 84 5.89 1.13 -2.57
N VAL A 85 6.80 2.07 -2.30
CA VAL A 85 7.22 2.39 -0.92
C VAL A 85 6.04 2.88 -0.07
N LEU A 86 5.16 3.71 -0.63
CA LEU A 86 3.95 4.16 0.06
C LEU A 86 2.98 3.01 0.34
N ALA A 87 2.82 2.08 -0.60
CA ALA A 87 2.00 0.89 -0.41
C ALA A 87 2.54 -0.01 0.71
N ASP A 88 3.85 -0.23 0.74
CA ASP A 88 4.51 -1.05 1.75
C ASP A 88 4.39 -0.40 3.14
N ILE A 89 4.69 0.91 3.27
CA ILE A 89 4.48 1.67 4.50
C ILE A 89 3.01 1.63 4.93
N GLY A 90 2.09 1.75 3.96
CA GLY A 90 0.64 1.67 4.22
C GLY A 90 0.24 0.33 4.81
N GLN A 91 0.78 -0.77 4.25
CA GLN A 91 0.54 -2.13 4.74
C GLN A 91 1.15 -2.34 6.13
N GLU A 92 2.41 -1.93 6.35
CA GLU A 92 3.06 -2.00 7.65
C GLU A 92 2.26 -1.25 8.71
N ARG A 93 1.85 0.01 8.43
CA ARG A 93 1.03 0.80 9.35
C ARG A 93 -0.33 0.17 9.64
N TYR A 94 -0.94 -0.44 8.64
CA TYR A 94 -2.21 -1.14 8.82
C TYR A 94 -2.05 -2.37 9.72
N GLU A 95 -0.97 -3.13 9.54
CA GLU A 95 -0.64 -4.29 10.38
C GLU A 95 -0.28 -3.88 11.81
N GLU A 96 0.51 -2.81 11.99
CA GLU A 96 0.82 -2.22 13.29
C GLU A 96 -0.46 -1.76 14.01
N GLY A 97 -1.34 -0.99 13.35
CA GLY A 97 -2.59 -0.56 13.96
C GLY A 97 -3.53 -1.72 14.35
N LYS A 98 -3.50 -2.82 13.58
CA LYS A 98 -4.24 -4.04 13.93
C LYS A 98 -3.62 -4.78 15.13
N ALA A 99 -2.30 -4.75 15.26
CA ALA A 99 -1.60 -5.31 16.42
C ALA A 99 -1.88 -4.48 17.67
N GLU A 100 -1.75 -3.16 17.59
CA GLU A 100 -2.09 -2.22 18.67
C GLU A 100 -3.54 -2.38 19.13
N GLY A 101 -4.51 -2.43 18.22
CA GLY A 101 -5.91 -2.63 18.59
C GLY A 101 -6.17 -3.96 19.32
N LYS A 102 -5.50 -5.06 18.92
CA LYS A 102 -5.59 -6.32 19.66
C LYS A 102 -4.94 -6.24 21.04
N ALA A 103 -3.82 -5.53 21.15
CA ALA A 103 -3.15 -5.31 22.43
C ALA A 103 -4.05 -4.53 23.40
N GLU A 104 -4.71 -3.48 22.90
CA GLU A 104 -5.73 -2.72 23.65
C GLU A 104 -6.91 -3.61 24.06
N ASP A 105 -7.48 -4.40 23.14
CA ASP A 105 -8.58 -5.33 23.45
C ASP A 105 -8.20 -6.32 24.56
N ILE A 106 -6.96 -6.85 24.54
CA ILE A 106 -6.45 -7.73 25.60
C ILE A 106 -6.41 -6.99 26.93
N LEU A 107 -5.90 -5.77 26.96
CA LEU A 107 -5.77 -4.97 28.18
C LEU A 107 -7.12 -4.60 28.76
N ASP A 108 -8.10 -4.27 27.92
CA ASP A 108 -9.46 -3.97 28.34
C ASP A 108 -10.12 -5.19 29.01
N LEU A 109 -10.02 -6.37 28.38
CA LEU A 109 -10.51 -7.63 28.96
C LEU A 109 -9.82 -7.97 30.29
N LEU A 110 -8.51 -7.74 30.39
CA LEU A 110 -7.78 -7.97 31.63
C LEU A 110 -8.13 -6.94 32.71
N GLY A 111 -8.48 -5.70 32.31
CA GLY A 111 -8.95 -4.65 33.20
C GLY A 111 -10.27 -5.01 33.89
N GLU A 112 -11.17 -5.73 33.20
CA GLU A 112 -12.39 -6.28 33.82
C GLU A 112 -12.07 -7.36 34.87
N CYS A 113 -10.95 -8.06 34.73
CA CYS A 113 -10.50 -9.11 35.65
C CYS A 113 -9.71 -8.59 36.86
N GLY A 114 -9.19 -7.35 36.80
CA GLY A 114 -8.44 -6.73 37.89
C GLY A 114 -7.40 -5.70 37.42
N GLU A 115 -6.54 -5.24 38.33
CA GLU A 115 -5.49 -4.27 38.03
C GLU A 115 -4.32 -4.91 37.27
N VAL A 116 -4.17 -4.55 35.98
CA VAL A 116 -3.11 -5.09 35.10
C VAL A 116 -1.74 -4.57 35.54
N PRO A 117 -0.79 -5.45 35.89
CA PRO A 117 0.56 -5.02 36.27
C PRO A 117 1.26 -4.32 35.11
N VAL A 118 2.03 -3.27 35.42
CA VAL A 118 2.72 -2.42 34.43
C VAL A 118 3.60 -3.26 33.48
N ASP A 119 4.41 -4.17 34.02
CA ASP A 119 5.27 -5.05 33.21
C ASP A 119 4.49 -5.89 32.19
N LEU A 120 3.27 -6.33 32.56
CA LEU A 120 2.42 -7.12 31.67
C LEU A 120 1.82 -6.22 30.58
N LYS A 121 1.43 -4.99 30.95
CA LYS A 121 0.92 -4.01 30.02
C LYS A 121 1.97 -3.63 28.96
N GLU A 122 3.20 -3.36 29.38
CA GLU A 122 4.31 -3.05 28.47
C GLU A 122 4.64 -4.24 27.54
N MET A 123 4.60 -5.47 28.06
CA MET A 123 4.80 -6.67 27.27
C MET A 123 3.73 -6.83 26.18
N ILE A 124 2.46 -6.60 26.50
CA ILE A 124 1.34 -6.73 25.56
C ILE A 124 1.40 -5.65 24.47
N LEU A 125 1.70 -4.41 24.84
CA LEU A 125 1.81 -3.29 23.90
C LEU A 125 3.06 -3.36 23.00
N SER A 126 4.11 -4.04 23.44
CA SER A 126 5.35 -4.21 22.66
C SER A 126 5.30 -5.41 21.69
N GLU A 127 4.28 -6.26 21.80
CA GLU A 127 4.14 -7.42 20.94
C GLU A 127 3.65 -7.03 19.54
N LYS A 128 4.38 -7.46 18.51
CA LYS A 128 4.08 -7.17 17.11
C LYS A 128 3.60 -8.39 16.33
N ASP A 129 3.79 -9.61 16.87
CA ASP A 129 3.34 -10.83 16.20
C ASP A 129 1.81 -10.99 16.29
N PRO A 130 1.08 -10.92 15.16
CA PRO A 130 -0.37 -10.96 15.16
C PRO A 130 -0.95 -12.30 15.62
N GLU A 131 -0.20 -13.40 15.52
CA GLU A 131 -0.63 -14.72 15.98
C GLU A 131 -0.47 -14.86 17.50
N THR A 132 0.61 -14.34 18.07
CA THR A 132 0.80 -14.25 19.53
C THR A 132 -0.29 -13.40 20.17
N LEU A 133 -0.55 -12.18 19.66
CA LEU A 133 -1.64 -11.33 20.14
C LEU A 133 -3.01 -12.02 20.03
N LYS A 134 -3.26 -12.76 18.94
CA LYS A 134 -4.53 -13.50 18.77
C LYS A 134 -4.67 -14.64 19.80
N ARG A 135 -3.57 -15.31 20.18
CA ARG A 135 -3.58 -16.32 21.24
C ARG A 135 -3.85 -15.67 22.60
N TRP A 136 -3.16 -14.57 22.90
CA TRP A 136 -3.35 -13.84 24.14
C TRP A 136 -4.77 -13.29 24.27
N LEU A 137 -5.36 -12.75 23.20
CA LEU A 137 -6.77 -12.32 23.18
C LEU A 137 -7.72 -13.46 23.56
N LYS A 138 -7.50 -14.67 23.05
CA LYS A 138 -8.29 -15.85 23.43
C LYS A 138 -8.08 -16.27 24.88
N PHE A 139 -6.87 -16.08 25.41
CA PHE A 139 -6.58 -16.38 26.81
C PHE A 139 -7.24 -15.37 27.74
N ALA A 140 -7.16 -14.08 27.41
CA ALA A 140 -7.78 -12.99 28.16
C ALA A 140 -9.31 -13.16 28.20
N ALA A 141 -9.95 -13.43 27.06
CA ALA A 141 -11.39 -13.65 26.97
C ALA A 141 -11.93 -14.86 27.77
N ARG A 142 -11.04 -15.75 28.25
CA ARG A 142 -11.40 -16.94 29.02
C ARG A 142 -10.78 -16.93 30.42
N ALA A 143 -10.08 -15.87 30.80
CA ALA A 143 -9.40 -15.78 32.07
C ALA A 143 -10.36 -15.17 33.09
N ASP A 144 -10.48 -15.81 34.25
CA ASP A 144 -11.28 -15.28 35.37
C ASP A 144 -10.42 -14.41 36.31
N SER A 145 -9.10 -14.36 36.08
CA SER A 145 -8.15 -13.52 36.81
C SER A 145 -6.86 -13.29 36.00
N ILE A 146 -6.10 -12.25 36.35
CA ILE A 146 -4.81 -11.93 35.73
C ILE A 146 -3.80 -13.07 35.93
N GLU A 147 -3.84 -13.77 37.07
CA GLU A 147 -2.98 -14.91 37.35
C GLU A 147 -3.30 -16.10 36.43
N ALA A 148 -4.59 -16.35 36.17
CA ALA A 148 -5.02 -17.39 35.24
C ALA A 148 -4.55 -17.09 33.81
N PHE A 149 -4.60 -15.82 33.39
CA PHE A 149 -4.05 -15.38 32.11
C PHE A 149 -2.54 -15.61 32.01
N LYS A 150 -1.77 -15.13 33.01
CA LYS A 150 -0.31 -15.31 33.07
C LYS A 150 0.09 -16.78 33.05
N LYS A 151 -0.66 -17.65 33.73
CA LYS A 151 -0.41 -19.09 33.74
C LYS A 151 -0.57 -19.68 32.34
N ARG A 152 -1.64 -19.33 31.61
CA ARG A 152 -1.87 -19.80 30.24
C ARG A 152 -0.84 -19.29 29.24
N MET A 153 -0.30 -18.08 29.43
CA MET A 153 0.83 -17.59 28.62
C MET A 153 2.11 -18.42 28.82
N ARG A 154 2.35 -18.94 30.03
CA ARG A 154 3.55 -19.74 30.35
C ARG A 154 3.43 -21.22 29.93
N GLU A 155 2.20 -21.71 29.76
CA GLU A 155 1.90 -23.08 29.37
C GLU A 155 1.75 -23.26 27.84
N ALA A 156 1.82 -22.17 27.07
CA ALA A 156 1.67 -22.11 25.61
C ALA A 156 3.03 -22.00 24.90
#